data_AF-A0A914QEM2-F1
#
_entry.id   AF-A0A914QEM2-F1
#
_cell.length_a   1.000
_cell.length_b   1.000
_cell.length_c   1.000
_cell.angle_alpha   90.00
_cell.angle_beta   90.00
_cell.angle_gamma   90.00
#
_symmetry.space_group_name_H-M   'P 1'
#
loop_
_entity.id
_entity.type
_entity.pdbx_description
1 polymer ?
#
loop_
_entity_poly.entity_id
_entity_poly.type
_entity_poly.pdbx_seq_one_letter_code
_entity_poly.pdbx_strand_id
1 'polypeptide(L)'
;MVISYGTSPLSEPELLSIVNDNFDLRPGVLIRDLGLKNPIYKETAKNGHFGHERFPWEQVKELKIRPEFAAKLKTRALNISQASGDASQKVNGNA
;
A
#
# COMPACT_ATOMS: atom_id res chain seq x y z
N MET A 1 11.03 9.42 0.02
CA MET A 1 10.52 9.32 1.40
C MET A 1 9.15 8.67 1.35
N VAL A 2 8.85 7.76 2.28
CA VAL A 2 7.54 7.10 2.38
C VAL A 2 7.11 7.15 3.84
N ILE A 3 6.02 7.85 4.13
CA ILE A 3 5.52 8.07 5.50
C ILE A 3 4.25 7.24 5.70
N SER A 4 4.24 6.39 6.72
CA SER A 4 3.06 5.56 7.05
C SER A 4 2.24 6.08 8.24
N TYR A 5 2.61 7.21 8.83
CA TYR A 5 1.93 7.77 10.02
C TYR A 5 1.73 6.74 11.16
N GLY A 6 2.73 5.89 11.40
CA GLY A 6 2.71 4.87 12.46
C GLY A 6 1.83 3.64 12.18
N THR A 7 1.23 3.51 10.99
CA THR A 7 0.35 2.37 10.66
C THR A 7 1.10 1.12 10.16
N SER A 8 2.33 1.30 9.68
CA SER A 8 3.17 0.21 9.18
C SER A 8 4.05 -0.38 10.28
N PRO A 9 4.27 -1.71 10.32
CA PRO A 9 5.31 -2.31 11.14
C PRO A 9 6.72 -2.18 10.54
N LEU A 10 6.83 -1.69 9.30
CA LEU A 10 8.09 -1.41 8.62
C LEU A 10 8.47 0.06 8.79
N SER A 11 9.76 0.32 8.90
CA SER A 11 10.32 1.68 8.94
C SER A 11 10.25 2.38 7.57
N GLU A 12 10.35 3.71 7.57
CA GLU A 12 10.33 4.50 6.32
C GLU A 12 11.41 4.09 5.30
N PRO A 13 12.67 3.80 5.70
CA PRO A 13 13.67 3.28 4.76
C PRO A 13 13.30 1.93 4.15
N GLU A 14 12.66 1.04 4.92
CA GLU A 14 12.21 -0.26 4.42
C GLU A 14 11.05 -0.11 3.43
N LEU A 15 10.08 0.75 3.75
CA LEU A 15 9.00 1.09 2.82
C LEU A 15 9.54 1.74 1.54
N LEU A 16 10.52 2.64 1.67
CA LEU A 16 11.18 3.25 0.52
C LEU A 16 11.93 2.21 -0.33
N SER A 17 12.59 1.22 0.29
CA SER A 17 13.21 0.10 -0.43
C SER A 17 12.17 -0.67 -1.24
N ILE A 18 11.02 -0.99 -0.66
CA ILE A 18 9.94 -1.68 -1.38
C ILE A 18 9.46 -0.87 -2.59
N VAL A 19 9.31 0.45 -2.46
CA VAL A 19 8.96 1.31 -3.59
C VAL A 19 10.02 1.25 -4.68
N ASN A 20 11.29 1.41 -4.32
CA ASN A 20 12.39 1.41 -5.29
C ASN A 20 12.55 0.05 -6.01
N ASP A 21 12.30 -1.06 -5.31
CA ASP A 21 12.39 -2.41 -5.87
C ASP A 21 11.26 -2.70 -6.88
N ASN A 22 10.15 -1.96 -6.82
CA ASN A 22 8.93 -2.24 -7.58
C ASN A 22 8.59 -1.19 -8.63
N PHE A 23 9.09 0.04 -8.51
CA PHE A 23 8.75 1.14 -9.40
C PHE A 23 10.01 1.75 -10.03
N ASP A 24 10.09 1.70 -11.36
CA ASP A 24 11.07 2.47 -12.12
C ASP A 24 10.49 3.86 -12.39
N LEU A 25 10.87 4.81 -11.55
CA LEU A 25 10.30 6.17 -11.54
C LEU A 25 10.89 7.10 -12.61
N ARG A 26 11.69 6.57 -13.56
CA ARG A 26 12.20 7.38 -14.67
C ARG A 26 11.04 7.86 -15.55
N PRO A 27 10.99 9.14 -15.98
CA PRO A 27 9.84 9.68 -16.72
C PRO A 27 9.44 8.88 -17.95
N GLY A 28 10.42 8.41 -18.74
CA GLY A 28 10.15 7.61 -19.94
C GLY A 28 9.53 6.24 -19.63
N VAL A 29 9.87 5.65 -18.49
CA VAL A 29 9.31 4.37 -18.03
C VAL A 29 7.90 4.57 -17.49
N LEU A 30 7.64 5.62 -16.71
CA LEU A 30 6.30 5.97 -16.27
C LEU A 30 5.34 6.20 -17.45
N ILE A 31 5.78 6.95 -18.46
CA ILE A 31 4.98 7.18 -19.68
C ILE A 31 4.60 5.86 -20.36
N ARG A 32 5.56 4.93 -20.45
CA ARG A 32 5.35 3.61 -21.06
C ARG A 32 4.41 2.75 -20.22
N ASP A 33 4.74 2.57 -18.93
CA ASP A 33 4.06 1.63 -18.04
C ASP A 33 2.62 2.09 -17.73
N LEU A 34 2.36 3.39 -17.68
CA LEU A 34 1.02 3.96 -17.48
C LEU A 34 0.32 4.33 -18.80
N GLY A 35 0.95 4.14 -19.97
CA GLY A 35 0.34 4.44 -21.26
C GLY A 35 -0.04 5.93 -21.44
N LEU A 36 0.77 6.86 -20.95
CA LEU A 36 0.43 8.29 -20.86
C LEU A 36 0.44 9.03 -22.20
N LYS A 37 0.79 8.37 -23.31
CA LYS A 37 0.66 8.97 -24.65
C LYS A 37 -0.76 8.85 -25.23
N ASN A 38 -1.65 8.10 -24.57
CA ASN A 38 -3.03 7.92 -25.00
C ASN A 38 -3.89 9.14 -24.66
N PRO A 39 -4.97 9.43 -25.42
CA PRO A 39 -5.85 10.58 -25.19
C PRO A 39 -6.83 10.34 -24.03
N ILE A 40 -6.32 10.16 -22.81
CA ILE A 40 -7.10 9.84 -21.60
C ILE A 40 -7.43 11.06 -20.71
N TYR A 41 -6.86 12.22 -21.01
CA TYR A 41 -6.87 13.40 -20.14
C TYR A 41 -8.19 14.18 -20.09
N LYS A 42 -9.09 13.98 -21.06
CA LYS A 42 -10.38 14.69 -21.06
C LYS A 42 -11.22 14.32 -19.83
N GLU A 43 -11.22 13.04 -19.46
CA GLU A 43 -11.99 12.56 -18.32
C GLU A 43 -11.42 12.99 -16.97
N THR A 44 -10.12 13.33 -16.91
CA THR A 44 -9.46 13.79 -15.68
C THR A 44 -9.81 15.25 -15.34
N ALA A 45 -10.39 16.01 -16.28
CA ALA A 45 -10.69 17.44 -16.11
C ALA A 45 -11.95 17.73 -15.27
N LYS A 46 -12.65 16.69 -14.81
CA LYS A 46 -13.83 16.78 -13.95
C LYS A 46 -13.63 15.87 -12.74
N ASN A 47 -14.15 16.27 -11.59
CA ASN A 47 -14.21 15.44 -10.38
C ASN A 47 -12.85 14.92 -9.85
N GLY A 48 -11.73 15.54 -10.26
CA GLY A 48 -10.39 15.20 -9.80
C GLY A 48 -9.67 14.11 -10.63
N HIS A 49 -8.37 13.99 -10.40
CA HIS A 49 -7.50 13.05 -11.13
C HIS A 49 -7.41 11.66 -10.51
N PHE A 50 -7.86 11.50 -9.26
CA PHE A 50 -7.70 10.28 -8.47
C PHE A 50 -9.06 9.70 -8.06
N GLY A 51 -9.07 8.41 -7.70
CA GLY A 51 -10.26 7.68 -7.27
C GLY A 51 -11.13 7.19 -8.42
N HIS A 52 -10.65 7.26 -9.66
CA HIS A 52 -11.37 6.74 -10.82
C HIS A 52 -10.69 5.46 -11.36
N GLU A 53 -11.34 4.32 -11.14
CA GLU A 53 -10.86 2.97 -11.50
C GLU A 53 -10.41 2.75 -12.95
N ARG A 54 -10.72 3.66 -13.89
CA ARG A 54 -10.31 3.55 -15.30
C ARG A 54 -8.95 4.19 -15.58
N PHE A 55 -8.41 4.98 -14.65
CA PHE A 55 -7.13 5.62 -14.85
C PHE A 55 -5.99 4.63 -14.60
N PRO A 56 -4.91 4.70 -15.42
CA PRO A 56 -3.84 3.72 -15.35
C PRO A 56 -3.08 3.76 -14.02
N TRP A 57 -2.99 4.93 -13.37
CA TRP A 57 -2.36 5.08 -12.05
C TRP A 57 -3.23 4.59 -10.88
N GLU A 58 -4.51 4.29 -11.12
CA GLU A 58 -5.41 3.70 -10.11
C GLU A 58 -5.33 2.16 -10.11
N GLN A 59 -4.63 1.56 -11.07
CA GLN A 59 -4.44 0.11 -11.10
C GLN A 59 -3.38 -0.30 -10.06
N VAL A 60 -3.81 -1.02 -9.02
CA VAL A 60 -2.91 -1.48 -7.96
C VAL A 60 -1.90 -2.47 -8.53
N LYS A 61 -0.62 -2.17 -8.33
CA LYS A 61 0.49 -3.05 -8.69
C LYS A 61 0.75 -4.05 -7.57
N GLU A 62 0.84 -5.33 -7.92
CA GLU A 62 1.34 -6.35 -7.00
C GLU A 62 2.82 -6.09 -6.69
N LEU A 63 3.15 -5.97 -5.40
CA LEU A 63 4.49 -5.66 -4.93
C LEU A 63 5.28 -6.93 -4.64
N LYS A 64 6.50 -7.01 -5.16
CA LYS A 64 7.51 -7.98 -4.74
C LYS A 64 8.08 -7.52 -3.41
N ILE A 65 7.79 -8.29 -2.36
CA ILE A 65 8.25 -8.00 -0.99
C ILE A 65 9.37 -8.97 -0.65
N ARG A 66 10.51 -8.42 -0.22
CA ARG A 66 11.66 -9.21 0.24
C ARG A 66 11.28 -10.04 1.48
N PRO A 67 11.78 -11.28 1.65
CA PRO A 67 11.36 -12.19 2.72
C PRO A 67 11.44 -11.61 4.14
N GLU A 68 12.47 -10.82 4.43
CA GLU A 68 12.69 -10.16 5.72
C GLU A 68 11.60 -9.13 6.06
N PHE A 69 11.06 -8.43 5.05
CA PHE A 69 9.95 -7.48 5.23
C PHE A 69 8.63 -8.25 5.37
N ALA A 70 8.44 -9.30 4.57
CA ALA A 70 7.27 -10.16 4.65
C ALA A 70 7.11 -10.80 6.04
N ALA A 71 8.20 -11.21 6.68
CA ALA A 71 8.18 -11.75 8.04
C ALA A 71 7.63 -10.72 9.05
N LYS A 72 8.12 -9.47 9.01
CA LYS A 72 7.64 -8.38 9.90
C LYS A 72 6.15 -8.07 9.70
N LEU A 73 5.68 -8.07 8.45
CA LEU A 73 4.26 -7.87 8.13
C LEU A 73 3.38 -8.98 8.71
N LYS A 74 3.80 -10.26 8.57
CA LYS A 74 3.09 -11.42 9.14
C LYS A 74 3.04 -11.36 10.66
N THR A 75 4.15 -11.02 11.32
CA THR A 75 4.20 -10.88 12.79
C THR A 75 3.19 -9.85 13.30
N ARG A 76 3.05 -8.70 12.63
CA ARG A 76 2.06 -7.68 13.00
C ARG A 76 0.63 -8.19 12.83
N ALA A 77 0.33 -8.87 11.72
CA ALA A 77 -1.00 -9.42 11.46
C ALA A 77 -1.40 -10.45 12.52
N LEU A 78 -0.48 -11.37 12.88
CA LEU A 78 -0.69 -12.36 13.94
C LEU A 78 -0.99 -11.69 15.30
N ASN A 79 -0.20 -10.68 15.67
CA ASN A 79 -0.39 -9.97 16.93
C ASN A 79 -1.74 -9.22 17.01
N ILE A 80 -2.23 -8.69 15.89
CA ILE A 80 -3.56 -8.05 15.83
C ILE A 80 -4.66 -9.11 16.03
N SER A 81 -4.58 -10.24 15.33
CA SER A 81 -5.56 -11.32 15.45
C SER A 81 -5.65 -11.88 16.87
N GLN A 82 -4.51 -11.98 17.58
CA GLN A 82 -4.49 -12.44 18.98
C GLN A 82 -5.06 -11.39 19.95
N ALA A 83 -4.74 -10.10 19.76
CA ALA A 83 -5.26 -9.01 20.60
C ALA A 83 -6.78 -8.84 20.50
N SER A 84 -7.38 -9.13 19.33
CA SER A 84 -8.84 -9.10 19.15
C SER A 84 -9.56 -10.30 19.78
N GLY A 85 -8.87 -11.42 20.02
CA GLY A 85 -9.43 -12.63 20.65
C GLY A 85 -9.54 -12.53 22.18
N ASP A 86 -8.55 -11.90 22.83
CA ASP A 86 -8.52 -11.77 24.30
C ASP A 86 -9.53 -10.75 24.86
N ALA A 87 -9.97 -9.79 24.05
CA ALA A 87 -10.94 -8.77 24.48
C ALA A 87 -12.36 -9.34 24.71
N SER A 88 -12.71 -10.49 24.12
CA SER A 88 -14.02 -11.11 24.27
C SER A 88 -14.18 -11.95 25.54
N GLN A 89 -13.10 -12.32 26.25
CA GLN A 89 -13.18 -13.19 27.43
C GLN A 89 -13.26 -12.45 28.78
N LYS A 90 -13.11 -11.12 28.82
CA LYS A 90 -13.09 -10.36 30.10
C LYS A 90 -14.42 -9.75 30.56
N VAL A 91 -15.55 -10.04 29.90
CA VAL A 91 -16.85 -9.40 30.22
C VAL A 91 -17.80 -10.26 31.07
N ASN A 92 -17.45 -11.51 31.37
CA ASN A 92 -18.35 -12.47 32.05
C ASN A 92 -17.89 -12.85 33.47
N GLY A 93 -17.60 -11.86 34.33
CA GLY A 93 -17.12 -12.15 35.68
C GLY A 93 -17.26 -10.98 36.64
N ASN A 94 -18.49 -10.56 36.93
CA ASN A 94 -18.83 -9.96 38.21
C ASN A 94 -20.34 -10.13 38.46
N ALA A 95 -20.67 -11.18 39.21
CA ALA A 95 -21.95 -11.39 39.88
C ALA A 95 -21.69 -11.37 41.39
#